data_AF-A0A6P7GN69-F1
#
_entry.id   AF-A0A6P7GN69-F1
#
_cell.length_a   1.000
_cell.length_b   1.000
_cell.length_c   1.000
_cell.angle_alpha   90.00
_cell.angle_beta   90.00
_cell.angle_gamma   90.00
#
_symmetry.space_group_name_H-M   'P 1'
#
loop_
_entity.id
_entity.type
_entity.pdbx_description
1 polymer ?
#
loop_
_entity_poly.entity_id
_entity_poly.type
_entity_poly.pdbx_seq_one_letter_code
_entity_poly.pdbx_strand_id
1 'polypeptide(L)'
;MKLISILRRVTLLNRDILQNTIKKECKEVATVRTFYISPSADQWGKNKKHRNIKLNLYFDTMADPQIEEVLAPLRASVKEQGDLVRKLKADGAPVFDVKKAVVELQARKKLLEDKELSLAPNQTFDRAKMEDLLKRRFFFDQSFAIYGGITGQFDFGPMGCAFKANLLQTWRQFFVLEEQMLEVDCSILTPEPVLKASGHVDRFADLMVKDTKTGECFRLDHLIKAHLEKISADKKTSAATREECQDIVIKLDGMNKDEMGAVMKKFDMKSPLTGNALTEPMEFNLMFATQIGPSGLIKG
;
A
#
# COMPACT_ATOMS: atom_id res chain seq x y z
N MET A 1 -56.62 10.35 23.92
CA MET A 1 -55.52 9.95 24.83
C MET A 1 -55.27 8.43 24.95
N LYS A 2 -56.22 7.53 24.65
CA LYS A 2 -56.01 6.06 24.80
C LYS A 2 -55.19 5.37 23.68
N LEU A 3 -55.14 5.90 22.46
CA LEU A 3 -54.39 5.28 21.34
C LEU A 3 -52.86 5.44 21.46
N ILE A 4 -52.40 6.57 22.00
CA ILE A 4 -50.96 6.89 22.13
C ILE A 4 -50.30 6.04 23.23
N SER A 5 -51.04 5.67 24.29
CA SER A 5 -50.49 4.78 25.33
C SER A 5 -50.40 3.32 24.86
N ILE A 6 -51.28 2.88 23.96
CA ILE A 6 -51.25 1.54 23.35
C ILE A 6 -50.07 1.44 22.38
N LEU A 7 -49.84 2.46 21.52
CA LEU A 7 -48.67 2.51 20.62
C LEU A 7 -47.34 2.59 21.38
N ARG A 8 -47.28 3.30 22.52
CA ARG A 8 -46.11 3.28 23.42
C ARG A 8 -45.91 1.93 24.10
N ARG A 9 -46.98 1.22 24.48
CA ARG A 9 -46.87 -0.12 25.07
C ARG A 9 -46.42 -1.17 24.05
N VAL A 10 -46.89 -1.12 22.81
CA VAL A 10 -46.50 -2.06 21.74
C VAL A 10 -45.05 -1.83 21.30
N THR A 11 -44.60 -0.57 21.23
CA THR A 11 -43.19 -0.26 20.92
C THR A 11 -42.22 -0.63 22.05
N LEU A 12 -42.65 -0.51 23.32
CA LEU A 12 -41.85 -0.99 24.45
C LEU A 12 -41.80 -2.52 24.54
N LEU A 13 -42.93 -3.22 24.31
CA LEU A 13 -42.95 -4.69 24.28
C LEU A 13 -42.07 -5.26 23.17
N ASN A 14 -42.12 -4.67 21.96
CA ASN A 14 -41.27 -5.11 20.85
C ASN A 14 -39.78 -4.82 21.10
N ARG A 15 -39.44 -3.78 21.86
CA ARG A 15 -38.06 -3.48 22.25
C ARG A 15 -37.52 -4.47 23.28
N ASP A 16 -38.33 -4.85 24.26
CA ASP A 16 -37.95 -5.81 25.30
C ASP A 16 -37.87 -7.26 24.75
N ILE A 17 -38.73 -7.62 23.81
CA ILE A 17 -38.66 -8.92 23.11
C ILE A 17 -37.42 -8.98 22.23
N LEU A 18 -37.10 -7.92 21.46
CA LEU A 18 -35.88 -7.89 20.63
C LEU A 18 -34.61 -7.95 21.49
N GLN A 19 -34.56 -7.22 22.62
CA GLN A 19 -33.40 -7.24 23.52
C GLN A 19 -33.22 -8.58 24.24
N ASN A 20 -34.31 -9.27 24.57
CA ASN A 20 -34.23 -10.57 25.22
C ASN A 20 -33.90 -11.71 24.23
N THR A 21 -34.34 -11.62 22.97
CA THR A 21 -33.96 -12.58 21.92
C THR A 21 -32.49 -12.42 21.54
N ILE A 22 -31.98 -11.19 21.41
CA ILE A 22 -30.55 -10.92 21.15
C ILE A 22 -29.67 -11.39 22.32
N LYS A 23 -30.13 -11.24 23.58
CA LYS A 23 -29.40 -11.75 24.75
C LYS A 23 -29.41 -13.27 24.88
N LYS A 24 -30.40 -13.96 24.31
CA LYS A 24 -30.51 -15.43 24.38
C LYS A 24 -29.70 -16.12 23.28
N GLU A 25 -29.56 -15.51 22.11
CA GLU A 25 -28.74 -16.04 21.01
C GLU A 25 -27.24 -15.72 21.16
N CYS A 26 -26.85 -14.64 21.85
CA CYS A 26 -25.43 -14.30 22.09
C CYS A 26 -24.78 -15.01 23.31
N LYS A 27 -25.34 -16.12 23.79
CA LYS A 27 -24.76 -16.87 24.93
C LYS A 27 -23.78 -17.99 24.55
N GLU A 28 -23.55 -18.22 23.27
CA GLU A 28 -22.43 -19.04 22.80
C GLU A 28 -21.50 -18.19 21.95
N VAL A 29 -20.21 -18.21 22.33
CA VAL A 29 -19.07 -17.60 21.62
C VAL A 29 -18.97 -16.07 21.69
N ALA A 30 -18.32 -15.58 22.75
CA ALA A 30 -17.22 -14.59 22.70
C ALA A 30 -17.10 -13.89 24.05
N THR A 31 -15.97 -14.06 24.72
CA THR A 31 -15.60 -13.33 25.93
C THR A 31 -15.35 -11.86 25.55
N VAL A 32 -16.40 -11.04 25.54
CA VAL A 32 -16.30 -9.59 25.35
C VAL A 32 -15.67 -8.99 26.62
N ARG A 33 -14.40 -8.58 26.53
CA ARG A 33 -13.78 -7.76 27.57
C ARG A 33 -14.36 -6.35 27.51
N THR A 34 -15.06 -5.96 28.57
CA THR A 34 -15.47 -4.58 28.84
C THR A 34 -14.22 -3.70 28.95
N PHE A 35 -14.12 -2.64 28.15
CA PHE A 35 -13.02 -1.68 28.22
C PHE A 35 -13.40 -0.52 29.15
N TYR A 36 -12.59 -0.29 30.19
CA TYR A 36 -12.57 0.98 30.92
C TYR A 36 -11.80 2.01 30.10
N ILE A 37 -12.43 3.15 29.80
CA ILE A 37 -11.74 4.33 29.28
C ILE A 37 -11.08 5.01 30.48
N SER A 38 -9.76 4.89 30.57
CA SER A 38 -8.96 5.75 31.46
C SER A 38 -8.76 7.11 30.78
N PRO A 39 -8.95 8.24 31.49
CA PRO A 39 -8.68 9.56 30.93
C PRO A 39 -7.15 9.77 30.95
N SER A 40 -6.47 9.52 29.83
CA SER A 40 -5.06 9.91 29.71
C SER A 40 -4.96 11.30 29.09
N ALA A 41 -4.40 12.24 29.86
CA ALA A 41 -4.13 13.62 29.48
C ALA A 41 -3.37 13.75 28.16
N ASP A 42 -3.70 14.82 27.43
CA ASP A 42 -3.06 15.23 26.18
C ASP A 42 -1.54 15.35 26.33
N GLN A 43 -0.81 14.53 25.57
CA GLN A 43 0.60 14.78 25.28
C GLN A 43 0.83 14.64 23.78
N TRP A 44 0.91 15.80 23.13
CA TRP A 44 1.37 15.92 21.75
C TRP A 44 2.89 15.82 21.70
N GLY A 45 3.43 14.83 20.98
CA GLY A 45 4.84 14.76 20.62
C GLY A 45 5.77 13.90 21.52
N LYS A 46 6.61 13.11 20.81
CA LYS A 46 7.83 12.36 21.18
C LYS A 46 7.81 11.28 22.27
N ASN A 47 6.79 11.16 23.11
CA ASN A 47 6.64 9.99 23.99
C ASN A 47 5.26 9.34 23.82
N LYS A 48 4.86 9.06 22.57
CA LYS A 48 3.75 8.16 22.29
C LYS A 48 4.14 6.80 22.88
N LYS A 49 3.60 6.41 24.05
CA LYS A 49 3.68 5.03 24.55
C LYS A 49 3.19 4.18 23.40
N HIS A 50 4.08 3.37 22.79
CA HIS A 50 3.72 2.46 21.70
C HIS A 50 2.42 1.75 22.09
N ARG A 51 1.29 2.16 21.50
CA ARG A 51 0.05 1.42 21.68
C ARG A 51 0.24 0.17 20.86
N ASN A 52 0.29 -0.98 21.53
CA ASN A 52 0.17 -2.28 20.91
C ASN A 52 -1.23 -2.38 20.30
N ILE A 53 -1.45 -1.73 19.15
CA ILE A 53 -2.54 -2.10 18.28
C ILE A 53 -2.13 -3.46 17.76
N LYS A 54 -2.60 -4.52 18.41
CA LYS A 54 -2.62 -5.84 17.78
C LYS A 54 -3.56 -5.68 16.60
N LEU A 55 -3.00 -5.41 15.42
CA LEU A 55 -3.66 -5.76 14.19
C LEU A 55 -3.89 -7.26 14.31
N ASN A 56 -5.12 -7.66 14.62
CA ASN A 56 -5.57 -9.03 14.46
C ASN A 56 -5.63 -9.28 12.94
N LEU A 57 -4.45 -9.33 12.32
CA LEU A 57 -4.30 -10.04 11.08
C LEU A 57 -4.63 -11.48 11.45
N TYR A 58 -5.73 -12.00 10.93
CA TYR A 58 -6.11 -13.40 11.00
C TYR A 58 -5.07 -14.25 10.23
N PHE A 59 -3.82 -14.26 10.70
CA PHE A 59 -2.79 -15.22 10.30
C PHE A 59 -2.66 -16.35 11.33
N ASP A 60 -3.18 -16.18 12.54
CA ASP A 60 -3.17 -17.20 13.61
C ASP A 60 -4.03 -18.44 13.30
N THR A 61 -4.84 -18.41 12.23
CA THR A 61 -5.73 -19.52 11.88
C THR A 61 -5.20 -20.43 10.77
N MET A 62 -3.94 -20.27 10.33
CA MET A 62 -3.33 -21.16 9.32
C MET A 62 -1.91 -21.63 9.67
N ALA A 63 -1.55 -21.74 10.95
CA ALA A 63 -0.32 -22.42 11.35
C ALA A 63 -0.56 -23.94 11.40
N ASP A 64 -0.03 -24.66 10.41
CA ASP A 64 0.09 -26.12 10.44
C ASP A 64 0.76 -26.54 11.77
N PRO A 65 0.22 -27.52 12.53
CA PRO A 65 0.80 -27.98 13.80
C PRO A 65 2.30 -28.30 13.73
N GLN A 66 2.79 -28.70 12.55
CA GLN A 66 4.21 -29.01 12.31
C GLN A 66 5.09 -27.75 12.25
N ILE A 67 4.55 -26.63 11.77
CA ILE A 67 5.28 -25.34 11.69
C ILE A 67 5.42 -24.74 13.10
N GLU A 68 4.38 -24.86 13.93
CA GLU A 68 4.41 -24.35 15.31
C GLU A 68 5.43 -25.10 16.19
N GLU A 69 5.61 -26.41 16.00
CA GLU A 69 6.61 -27.20 16.72
C GLU A 69 8.05 -26.71 16.45
N VAL A 70 8.32 -26.26 15.22
CA VAL A 70 9.63 -25.71 14.82
C VAL A 70 9.83 -24.27 15.31
N LEU A 71 8.76 -23.47 15.41
CA LEU A 71 8.81 -22.07 15.81
C LEU A 71 8.74 -21.86 17.34
N ALA A 72 8.09 -22.75 18.09
CA ALA A 72 7.95 -22.70 19.54
C ALA A 72 9.27 -22.51 20.32
N PRO A 73 10.37 -23.26 20.05
CA PRO A 73 11.63 -23.07 20.78
C PRO A 73 12.30 -21.72 20.49
N LEU A 74 12.13 -21.19 19.27
CA LEU A 74 12.68 -19.89 18.87
C LEU A 74 11.89 -18.74 19.52
N ARG A 75 10.55 -18.86 19.57
CA ARG A 75 9.69 -17.92 20.28
C ARG A 75 9.97 -17.90 21.78
N ALA A 76 10.21 -19.06 22.39
CA ALA A 76 10.64 -19.16 23.79
C ALA A 76 12.00 -18.47 24.01
N SER A 77 12.98 -18.71 23.14
CA SER A 77 14.31 -18.07 23.23
C SER A 77 14.27 -16.54 23.09
N VAL A 78 13.41 -16.01 22.20
CA VAL A 78 13.18 -14.56 22.06
C VAL A 78 12.49 -13.98 23.31
N LYS A 79 11.55 -14.72 23.89
CA LYS A 79 10.85 -14.33 25.12
C LYS A 79 11.79 -14.27 26.32
N GLU A 80 12.61 -15.30 26.52
CA GLU A 80 13.62 -15.36 27.60
C GLU A 80 14.61 -14.20 27.52
N GLN A 81 15.16 -13.94 26.34
CA GLN A 81 16.09 -12.82 26.14
C GLN A 81 15.38 -11.46 26.31
N GLY A 82 14.12 -11.35 25.89
CA GLY A 82 13.30 -10.16 26.08
C GLY A 82 13.03 -9.86 27.56
N ASP A 83 12.77 -10.90 28.36
CA ASP A 83 12.57 -10.78 29.80
C ASP A 83 13.89 -10.46 30.53
N LEU A 84 15.03 -10.96 30.05
CA LEU A 84 16.36 -10.57 30.54
C LEU A 84 16.64 -9.08 30.31
N VAL A 85 16.36 -8.55 29.11
CA VAL A 85 16.52 -7.12 28.80
C VAL A 85 15.61 -6.25 29.69
N ARG A 86 14.39 -6.73 30.01
CA ARG A 86 13.47 -6.02 30.92
C ARG A 86 13.97 -6.00 32.36
N LYS A 87 14.52 -7.13 32.86
CA LYS A 87 15.12 -7.22 34.20
C LYS A 87 16.35 -6.31 34.32
N LEU A 88 17.28 -6.37 33.36
CA LEU A 88 18.48 -5.51 33.35
C LEU A 88 18.14 -4.01 33.33
N LYS A 89 17.02 -3.63 32.69
CA LYS A 89 16.52 -2.25 32.70
C LYS A 89 15.83 -1.87 34.01
N ALA A 90 15.18 -2.81 34.69
CA ALA A 90 14.54 -2.60 35.99
C ALA A 90 15.56 -2.49 37.13
N ASP A 91 16.64 -3.29 37.05
CA ASP A 91 17.70 -3.35 38.06
C ASP A 91 18.73 -2.21 37.93
N GLY A 92 18.59 -1.33 36.93
CA GLY A 92 19.50 -0.20 36.71
C GLY A 92 20.92 -0.63 36.30
N ALA A 93 21.05 -1.77 35.62
CA ALA A 93 22.34 -2.32 35.19
C ALA A 93 23.11 -1.37 34.25
N PRO A 94 24.44 -1.51 34.13
CA PRO A 94 25.26 -0.67 33.25
C PRO A 94 24.73 -0.62 31.82
N VAL A 95 24.74 0.57 31.23
CA VAL A 95 24.21 0.83 29.87
C VAL A 95 24.84 -0.09 28.80
N PHE A 96 26.09 -0.51 29.02
CA PHE A 96 26.81 -1.43 28.15
C PHE A 96 26.17 -2.84 28.10
N ASP A 97 25.80 -3.39 29.26
CA ASP A 97 25.21 -4.74 29.37
C ASP A 97 23.79 -4.78 28.79
N VAL A 98 23.03 -3.71 29.00
CA VAL A 98 21.71 -3.52 28.37
C VAL A 98 21.85 -3.49 26.85
N LYS A 99 22.83 -2.76 26.30
CA LYS A 99 23.07 -2.70 24.85
C LYS A 99 23.48 -4.06 24.29
N LYS A 100 24.37 -4.79 24.96
CA LYS A 100 24.78 -6.15 24.55
C LYS A 100 23.59 -7.11 24.51
N ALA A 101 22.75 -7.11 25.55
CA ALA A 101 21.56 -7.96 25.61
C ALA A 101 20.49 -7.58 24.55
N VAL A 102 20.38 -6.29 24.19
CA VAL A 102 19.48 -5.82 23.12
C VAL A 102 19.97 -6.27 21.74
N VAL A 103 21.28 -6.23 21.47
CA VAL A 103 21.85 -6.72 20.20
C VAL A 103 21.58 -8.22 20.05
N GLU A 104 21.74 -8.98 21.12
CA GLU A 104 21.44 -10.42 21.12
C GLU A 104 19.94 -10.70 20.93
N LEU A 105 19.06 -9.89 21.54
CA LEU A 105 17.62 -9.96 21.31
C LEU A 105 17.26 -9.68 19.85
N GLN A 106 17.90 -8.69 19.22
CA GLN A 106 17.70 -8.36 17.80
C GLN A 106 18.16 -9.50 16.88
N ALA A 107 19.30 -10.13 17.19
CA ALA A 107 19.78 -11.30 16.45
C ALA A 107 18.80 -12.49 16.53
N ARG A 108 18.28 -12.78 17.73
CA ARG A 108 17.28 -13.86 17.92
C ARG A 108 15.95 -13.56 17.24
N LYS A 109 15.51 -12.31 17.22
CA LYS A 109 14.32 -11.88 16.47
C LYS A 109 14.50 -12.04 14.97
N LYS A 110 15.65 -11.62 14.43
CA LYS A 110 15.97 -11.79 13.01
C LYS A 110 15.96 -13.27 12.60
N LEU A 111 16.55 -14.15 13.43
CA LEU A 111 16.52 -15.59 13.19
C LEU A 111 15.10 -16.18 13.22
N LEU A 112 14.23 -15.68 14.11
CA LEU A 112 12.83 -16.07 14.15
C LEU A 112 12.11 -15.61 12.87
N GLU A 113 12.27 -14.34 12.48
CA GLU A 113 11.67 -13.77 11.28
C GLU A 113 12.14 -14.48 10.00
N ASP A 114 13.44 -14.74 9.85
CA ASP A 114 14.01 -15.48 8.70
C ASP A 114 13.44 -16.92 8.62
N LYS A 115 13.18 -17.54 9.78
CA LYS A 115 12.65 -18.90 9.83
C LYS A 115 11.13 -18.96 9.65
N GLU A 116 10.40 -17.98 10.17
CA GLU A 116 8.99 -17.76 9.87
C GLU A 116 8.79 -17.49 8.37
N LEU A 117 9.67 -16.70 7.75
CA LEU A 117 9.63 -16.40 6.32
C LEU A 117 9.93 -17.63 5.44
N SER A 118 10.85 -18.49 5.86
CA SER A 118 11.17 -19.73 5.12
C SER A 118 10.13 -20.85 5.29
N LEU A 119 9.41 -20.87 6.41
CA LEU A 119 8.34 -21.83 6.69
C LEU A 119 6.96 -21.33 6.25
N ALA A 120 6.82 -20.03 5.98
CA ALA A 120 5.60 -19.50 5.40
C ALA A 120 5.32 -20.26 4.10
N PRO A 121 4.07 -20.71 3.87
CA PRO A 121 3.73 -21.35 2.62
C PRO A 121 4.11 -20.37 1.51
N ASN A 122 4.85 -20.86 0.52
CA ASN A 122 5.23 -20.11 -0.66
C ASN A 122 3.97 -19.94 -1.52
N GLN A 123 2.99 -19.17 -1.02
CA GLN A 123 1.78 -18.82 -1.72
C GLN A 123 2.20 -17.88 -2.84
N THR A 124 2.43 -18.47 -4.00
CA THR A 124 2.61 -17.74 -5.23
C THR A 124 1.32 -16.97 -5.49
N PHE A 125 1.40 -15.65 -5.37
CA PHE A 125 0.28 -14.77 -5.62
C PHE A 125 -0.05 -14.80 -7.12
N ASP A 126 -1.15 -15.48 -7.45
CA ASP A 126 -1.64 -15.55 -8.82
C ASP A 126 -2.48 -14.31 -9.14
N ARG A 127 -1.81 -13.31 -9.71
CA ARG A 127 -2.42 -12.05 -10.11
C ARG A 127 -3.61 -12.26 -11.06
N ALA A 128 -3.52 -13.21 -11.99
CA ALA A 128 -4.59 -13.44 -12.96
C ALA A 128 -5.86 -13.97 -12.29
N LYS A 129 -5.72 -14.90 -11.35
CA LYS A 129 -6.86 -15.40 -10.55
C LYS A 129 -7.47 -14.31 -9.67
N MET A 130 -6.65 -13.45 -9.07
CA MET A 130 -7.16 -12.34 -8.27
C MET A 130 -7.92 -11.34 -9.14
N GLU A 131 -7.35 -10.91 -10.26
CA GLU A 131 -8.00 -9.96 -11.17
C GLU A 131 -9.32 -10.52 -11.73
N ASP A 132 -9.36 -11.81 -12.09
CA ASP A 132 -10.60 -12.48 -12.51
C ASP A 132 -11.66 -12.46 -11.40
N LEU A 133 -11.28 -12.78 -10.16
CA LEU A 133 -12.20 -12.74 -9.02
C LEU A 133 -12.75 -11.33 -8.78
N LEU A 134 -11.88 -10.31 -8.82
CA LEU A 134 -12.24 -8.91 -8.59
C LEU A 134 -13.21 -8.40 -9.67
N LYS A 135 -12.95 -8.72 -10.94
CA LYS A 135 -13.85 -8.38 -12.06
C LYS A 135 -15.17 -9.14 -11.96
N ARG A 136 -15.14 -10.46 -11.74
CA ARG A 136 -16.34 -11.31 -11.63
C ARG A 136 -17.24 -10.94 -10.44
N ARG A 137 -16.65 -10.44 -9.35
CA ARG A 137 -17.37 -9.93 -8.17
C ARG A 137 -17.67 -8.43 -8.23
N PHE A 138 -17.34 -7.79 -9.35
CA PHE A 138 -17.56 -6.37 -9.59
C PHE A 138 -17.01 -5.50 -8.45
N PHE A 139 -15.77 -5.76 -8.06
CA PHE A 139 -15.01 -4.87 -7.17
C PHE A 139 -14.57 -3.62 -7.93
N PHE A 140 -13.93 -3.81 -9.07
CA PHE A 140 -13.69 -2.78 -10.07
C PHE A 140 -13.73 -3.42 -11.45
N ASP A 141 -14.03 -2.61 -12.46
CA ASP A 141 -13.91 -2.99 -13.87
C ASP A 141 -13.39 -1.82 -14.70
N GLN A 142 -13.02 -2.07 -15.95
CA GLN A 142 -12.51 -1.03 -16.84
C GLN A 142 -13.60 -0.01 -17.17
N SER A 143 -13.30 1.28 -17.00
CA SER A 143 -14.25 2.34 -17.33
C SER A 143 -14.58 2.33 -18.83
N PHE A 144 -15.85 2.50 -19.15
CA PHE A 144 -16.37 2.49 -20.54
C PHE A 144 -16.08 1.18 -21.31
N ALA A 145 -16.05 0.03 -20.63
CA ALA A 145 -15.76 -1.27 -21.24
C ALA A 145 -16.59 -1.57 -22.51
N ILE A 146 -17.86 -1.17 -22.56
CA ILE A 146 -18.74 -1.36 -23.73
C ILE A 146 -18.33 -0.54 -24.97
N TYR A 147 -17.48 0.48 -24.79
CA TYR A 147 -16.95 1.34 -25.86
C TYR A 147 -15.49 1.01 -26.20
N GLY A 148 -14.97 -0.14 -25.76
CA GLY A 148 -13.57 -0.54 -25.95
C GLY A 148 -12.67 -0.24 -24.75
N GLY A 149 -13.18 0.49 -23.75
CA GLY A 149 -12.47 0.81 -22.52
C GLY A 149 -11.34 1.82 -22.69
N ILE A 150 -11.07 2.58 -21.64
CA ILE A 150 -9.92 3.49 -21.60
C ILE A 150 -8.87 2.89 -20.65
N THR A 151 -7.62 2.81 -21.10
CA THR A 151 -6.53 2.30 -20.26
C THR A 151 -6.23 3.27 -19.11
N GLY A 152 -5.99 2.73 -17.92
CA GLY A 152 -5.72 3.54 -16.72
C GLY A 152 -6.96 4.12 -16.03
N GLN A 153 -8.17 3.91 -16.56
CA GLN A 153 -9.42 4.32 -15.94
C GLN A 153 -10.22 3.10 -15.48
N PHE A 154 -10.70 3.13 -14.24
CA PHE A 154 -11.45 2.03 -13.63
C PHE A 154 -12.63 2.55 -12.83
N ASP A 155 -13.76 1.84 -12.95
CA ASP A 155 -14.98 2.11 -12.21
C ASP A 155 -15.09 1.10 -11.05
N PHE A 156 -15.34 1.60 -9.84
CA PHE A 156 -15.55 0.75 -8.67
C PHE A 156 -17.01 0.31 -8.59
N GLY A 157 -17.23 -1.00 -8.44
CA GLY A 157 -18.56 -1.56 -8.18
C GLY A 157 -18.93 -1.49 -6.70
N PRO A 158 -20.08 -2.04 -6.29
CA PRO A 158 -20.63 -1.88 -4.94
C PRO A 158 -19.67 -2.31 -3.82
N MET A 159 -19.00 -3.46 -4.02
CA MET A 159 -18.03 -3.98 -3.04
C MET A 159 -16.75 -3.15 -2.99
N GLY A 160 -16.29 -2.65 -4.14
CA GLY A 160 -15.13 -1.76 -4.21
C GLY A 160 -15.40 -0.40 -3.56
N CYS A 161 -16.58 0.16 -3.77
CA CYS A 161 -17.01 1.40 -3.12
C CYS A 161 -17.10 1.24 -1.59
N ALA A 162 -17.71 0.17 -1.09
CA ALA A 162 -17.79 -0.11 0.34
C ALA A 162 -16.39 -0.30 0.95
N PHE A 163 -15.51 -1.02 0.26
CA PHE A 163 -14.12 -1.20 0.69
C PHE A 163 -13.36 0.12 0.74
N LYS A 164 -13.43 0.93 -0.32
CA LYS A 164 -12.79 2.25 -0.40
C LYS A 164 -13.28 3.18 0.72
N ALA A 165 -14.59 3.19 0.99
CA ALA A 165 -15.16 3.99 2.07
C ALA A 165 -14.64 3.57 3.46
N ASN A 166 -14.58 2.26 3.73
CA ASN A 166 -14.05 1.73 4.99
C ASN A 166 -12.56 2.05 5.18
N LEU A 167 -11.78 1.98 4.10
CA LEU A 167 -10.36 2.32 4.10
C LEU A 167 -10.15 3.80 4.40
N LEU A 168 -10.85 4.69 3.71
CA LEU A 168 -10.79 6.14 3.94
C LEU A 168 -11.23 6.51 5.36
N GLN A 169 -12.28 5.87 5.87
CA GLN A 169 -12.76 6.09 7.24
C GLN A 169 -11.70 5.70 8.28
N THR A 170 -11.03 4.57 8.07
CA THR A 170 -9.96 4.09 8.97
C THR A 170 -8.75 5.02 8.92
N TRP A 171 -8.37 5.48 7.72
CA TRP A 171 -7.30 6.45 7.54
C TRP A 171 -7.61 7.77 8.27
N ARG A 172 -8.83 8.29 8.11
CA ARG A 172 -9.30 9.51 8.77
C ARG A 172 -9.34 9.37 10.29
N GLN A 173 -9.79 8.23 10.78
CA GLN A 173 -9.78 7.92 12.22
C GLN A 173 -8.35 7.98 12.77
N PHE A 174 -7.40 7.37 12.08
CA PHE A 174 -6.03 7.21 12.54
C PHE A 174 -5.17 8.47 12.41
N PHE A 175 -5.32 9.25 11.34
CA PHE A 175 -4.51 10.45 11.13
C PHE A 175 -5.25 11.73 11.53
N VAL A 176 -6.44 11.95 10.98
CA VAL A 176 -7.13 13.23 11.15
C VAL A 176 -7.66 13.38 12.58
N LEU A 177 -8.39 12.39 13.08
CA LEU A 177 -9.03 12.49 14.41
C LEU A 177 -8.03 12.29 15.56
N GLU A 178 -7.14 11.30 15.46
CA GLU A 178 -6.14 11.06 16.52
C GLU A 178 -5.08 12.14 16.59
N GLU A 179 -4.66 12.73 15.45
CA GLU A 179 -3.66 13.79 15.43
C GLU A 179 -4.29 15.21 15.36
N GLN A 180 -5.62 15.32 15.49
CA GLN A 180 -6.36 16.59 15.44
C GLN A 180 -5.96 17.47 14.23
N MET A 181 -5.79 16.85 13.06
CA MET A 181 -5.42 17.56 11.83
C MET A 181 -6.62 18.34 11.25
N LEU A 182 -6.33 19.45 10.58
CA LEU A 182 -7.33 20.21 9.83
C LEU A 182 -7.53 19.60 8.44
N GLU A 183 -8.66 18.94 8.24
CA GLU A 183 -9.08 18.39 6.96
C GLU A 183 -9.77 19.48 6.11
N VAL A 184 -9.32 19.67 4.88
CA VAL A 184 -9.89 20.64 3.91
C VAL A 184 -10.09 19.93 2.58
N ASP A 185 -11.23 20.18 1.92
CA ASP A 185 -11.53 19.70 0.58
C ASP A 185 -11.35 20.84 -0.44
N CYS A 186 -10.54 20.62 -1.46
CA CYS A 186 -10.11 21.62 -2.44
C CYS A 186 -10.57 21.24 -3.86
N SER A 187 -10.74 22.23 -4.74
CA SER A 187 -11.12 21.98 -6.13
C SER A 187 -10.01 21.27 -6.93
N ILE A 188 -10.40 20.34 -7.79
CA ILE A 188 -9.46 19.60 -8.67
C ILE A 188 -8.96 20.48 -9.82
N LEU A 189 -9.86 21.24 -10.46
CA LEU A 189 -9.49 22.19 -11.51
C LEU A 189 -8.61 23.29 -10.93
N THR A 190 -7.38 23.39 -11.43
CA THR A 190 -6.35 24.28 -10.90
C THR A 190 -5.83 25.18 -12.02
N PRO A 191 -5.80 26.51 -11.85
CA PRO A 191 -5.32 27.41 -12.90
C PRO A 191 -3.80 27.32 -13.07
N GLU A 192 -3.33 27.43 -14.32
CA GLU A 192 -1.91 27.29 -14.71
C GLU A 192 -0.92 28.08 -13.81
N PRO A 193 -1.17 29.34 -13.41
CA PRO A 193 -0.23 30.10 -12.58
C PRO A 193 0.11 29.43 -11.24
N VAL A 194 -0.83 28.68 -10.65
CA VAL A 194 -0.60 27.95 -9.39
C VAL A 194 0.36 26.79 -9.62
N LEU A 195 0.15 26.02 -10.69
CA LEU A 195 1.02 24.90 -11.06
C LEU A 195 2.40 25.38 -11.50
N LYS A 196 2.48 26.53 -12.16
CA LYS A 196 3.73 27.18 -12.52
C LYS A 196 4.51 27.65 -11.29
N ALA A 197 3.84 28.30 -10.33
CA ALA A 197 4.46 28.73 -9.08
C ALA A 197 4.98 27.55 -8.25
N SER A 198 4.28 26.42 -8.27
CA SER A 198 4.71 25.19 -7.60
C SER A 198 5.84 24.43 -8.33
N GLY A 199 6.16 24.81 -9.56
CA GLY A 199 7.18 24.15 -10.39
C GLY A 199 6.73 22.88 -11.14
N HIS A 200 5.46 22.47 -11.01
CA HIS A 200 4.95 21.27 -11.69
C HIS A 200 4.96 21.41 -13.21
N VAL A 201 4.73 22.62 -13.75
CA VAL A 201 4.74 22.86 -15.21
C VAL A 201 6.08 22.49 -15.84
N ASP A 202 7.19 22.75 -15.14
CA ASP A 202 8.54 22.56 -15.68
C ASP A 202 9.19 21.24 -15.26
N ARG A 203 8.75 20.64 -14.13
CA ARG A 203 9.42 19.46 -13.53
C ARG A 203 8.56 18.19 -13.53
N PHE A 204 7.25 18.30 -13.67
CA PHE A 204 6.34 17.14 -13.63
C PHE A 204 6.20 16.51 -15.02
N ALA A 205 7.31 15.99 -15.53
CA ALA A 205 7.39 15.37 -16.84
C ALA A 205 8.13 14.03 -16.76
N ASP A 206 7.63 13.04 -17.48
CA ASP A 206 8.35 11.79 -17.74
C ASP A 206 9.10 11.87 -19.07
N LEU A 207 10.17 11.10 -19.17
CA LEU A 207 10.85 10.89 -20.45
C LEU A 207 10.12 9.82 -21.26
N MET A 208 9.69 10.20 -22.46
CA MET A 208 8.94 9.35 -23.38
C MET A 208 9.70 9.18 -24.69
N VAL A 209 9.51 8.03 -25.33
CA VAL A 209 10.00 7.73 -26.68
C VAL A 209 8.84 7.28 -27.54
N LYS A 210 8.90 7.59 -28.84
CA LYS A 210 7.85 7.24 -29.79
C LYS A 210 8.37 6.26 -30.84
N ASP A 211 7.55 5.31 -31.25
CA ASP A 211 7.83 4.51 -32.46
C ASP A 211 7.71 5.41 -33.69
N THR A 212 8.76 5.46 -34.50
CA THR A 212 8.83 6.28 -35.71
C THR A 212 7.78 5.93 -36.77
N LYS A 213 7.23 4.71 -36.76
CA LYS A 213 6.23 4.27 -37.75
C LYS A 213 4.80 4.25 -37.23
N THR A 214 4.58 3.76 -36.01
CA THR A 214 3.22 3.64 -35.45
C THR A 214 2.79 4.86 -34.64
N GLY A 215 3.75 5.67 -34.17
CA GLY A 215 3.48 6.79 -33.28
C GLY A 215 3.14 6.39 -31.84
N GLU A 216 3.19 5.10 -31.51
CA GLU A 216 2.99 4.62 -30.14
C GLU A 216 4.05 5.20 -29.20
N CYS A 217 3.60 5.65 -28.04
CA CYS A 217 4.44 6.30 -27.04
C CYS A 217 4.73 5.32 -25.90
N PHE A 218 6.00 5.22 -25.52
CA PHE A 218 6.46 4.39 -24.41
C PHE A 218 7.19 5.25 -23.39
N ARG A 219 6.98 4.94 -22.10
CA ARG A 219 7.74 5.53 -21.00
C ARG A 219 9.14 4.94 -21.00
N LEU A 220 10.16 5.80 -21.05
CA LEU A 220 11.53 5.38 -21.32
C LEU A 220 12.13 4.56 -20.18
N ASP A 221 11.85 4.93 -18.95
CA ASP A 221 12.27 4.23 -17.74
C ASP A 221 11.77 2.77 -17.70
N HIS A 222 10.48 2.56 -17.95
CA HIS A 222 9.85 1.25 -18.00
C HIS A 222 10.39 0.42 -19.17
N LEU A 223 10.62 1.06 -20.33
CA LEU A 223 11.18 0.39 -21.50
C LEU A 223 12.60 -0.10 -21.24
N ILE A 224 13.47 0.76 -20.69
CA ILE A 224 14.84 0.41 -20.32
C ILE A 224 14.82 -0.73 -19.31
N LYS A 225 14.02 -0.61 -18.24
CA LYS A 225 13.92 -1.64 -17.20
C LYS A 225 13.51 -3.00 -17.78
N ALA A 226 12.43 -3.05 -18.57
CA ALA A 226 11.95 -4.29 -19.17
C ALA A 226 12.99 -4.92 -20.13
N HIS A 227 13.70 -4.09 -20.91
CA HIS A 227 14.72 -4.56 -21.83
C HIS A 227 15.95 -5.11 -21.09
N LEU A 228 16.42 -4.41 -20.06
CA LEU A 228 17.56 -4.85 -19.23
C LEU A 228 17.24 -6.11 -18.44
N GLU A 229 16.02 -6.22 -17.88
CA GLU A 229 15.55 -7.45 -17.23
C GLU A 229 15.55 -8.64 -18.20
N LYS A 230 15.08 -8.43 -19.44
CA LYS A 230 15.12 -9.46 -20.50
C LYS A 230 16.55 -9.91 -20.83
N ILE A 231 17.47 -8.96 -21.00
CA ILE A 231 18.90 -9.26 -21.25
C ILE A 231 19.52 -10.02 -20.06
N SER A 232 19.13 -9.66 -18.83
CA SER A 232 19.64 -10.30 -17.62
C SER A 232 19.15 -11.75 -17.47
N ALA A 233 17.91 -12.03 -17.90
CA ALA A 233 17.30 -13.35 -17.87
C ALA A 233 17.86 -14.30 -18.95
N ASP A 234 18.40 -13.74 -20.05
CA ASP A 234 18.98 -14.54 -21.12
C ASP A 234 20.27 -15.24 -20.68
N LYS A 235 20.30 -16.57 -20.83
CA LYS A 235 21.41 -17.43 -20.40
C LYS A 235 22.74 -17.15 -21.13
N LYS A 236 22.67 -16.54 -22.31
CA LYS A 236 23.82 -16.25 -23.20
C LYS A 236 24.56 -14.95 -22.85
N THR A 237 24.01 -14.15 -21.94
CA THR A 237 24.60 -12.86 -21.54
C THR A 237 25.79 -13.07 -20.60
N SER A 238 26.89 -12.33 -20.83
CA SER A 238 28.09 -12.38 -19.99
C SER A 238 27.79 -11.89 -18.56
N ALA A 239 28.48 -12.45 -17.56
CA ALA A 239 28.26 -12.08 -16.16
C ALA A 239 28.49 -10.56 -15.91
N ALA A 240 29.51 -9.99 -16.57
CA ALA A 240 29.82 -8.56 -16.49
C ALA A 240 28.68 -7.68 -17.04
N THR A 241 28.06 -8.08 -18.16
CA THR A 241 26.94 -7.35 -18.73
C THR A 241 25.69 -7.43 -17.86
N ARG A 242 25.47 -8.55 -17.15
CA ARG A 242 24.33 -8.68 -16.22
C ARG A 242 24.46 -7.74 -15.02
N GLU A 243 25.65 -7.67 -14.44
CA GLU A 243 25.94 -6.76 -13.32
C GLU A 243 25.78 -5.29 -13.76
N GLU A 244 26.30 -4.93 -14.94
CA GLU A 244 26.10 -3.60 -15.51
C GLU A 244 24.61 -3.28 -15.74
N CYS A 245 23.82 -4.23 -16.25
CA CYS A 245 22.38 -4.03 -16.42
C CYS A 245 21.66 -3.80 -15.07
N GLN A 246 22.03 -4.55 -14.03
CA GLN A 246 21.46 -4.39 -12.68
C GLN A 246 21.83 -3.04 -12.08
N ASP A 247 23.08 -2.61 -12.23
CA ASP A 247 23.55 -1.30 -11.78
C ASP A 247 22.81 -0.15 -12.46
N ILE A 248 22.55 -0.27 -13.77
CA ILE A 248 21.78 0.72 -14.52
C ILE A 248 20.33 0.76 -14.04
N VAL A 249 19.69 -0.39 -13.77
CA VAL A 249 18.32 -0.44 -13.24
C VAL A 249 18.23 0.24 -11.86
N ILE A 250 19.23 0.08 -11.00
CA ILE A 250 19.26 0.73 -9.68
C ILE A 250 19.41 2.25 -9.81
N LYS A 251 20.21 2.71 -10.77
CA LYS A 251 20.49 4.15 -10.99
C LYS A 251 19.45 4.86 -11.85
N LEU A 252 18.52 4.11 -12.44
CA LEU A 252 17.60 4.56 -13.48
C LEU A 252 16.79 5.80 -13.08
N ASP A 253 16.27 5.84 -11.85
CA ASP A 253 15.42 6.93 -11.35
C ASP A 253 16.19 8.25 -11.17
N GLY A 254 17.53 8.20 -11.10
CA GLY A 254 18.39 9.37 -10.97
C GLY A 254 19.00 9.85 -12.29
N MET A 255 18.73 9.17 -13.41
CA MET A 255 19.34 9.50 -14.70
C MET A 255 18.65 10.66 -15.39
N ASN A 256 19.44 11.50 -16.05
CA ASN A 256 18.92 12.58 -16.89
C ASN A 256 18.56 12.09 -18.31
N LYS A 257 17.87 12.96 -19.06
CA LYS A 257 17.48 12.73 -20.46
C LYS A 257 18.61 12.19 -21.34
N ASP A 258 19.78 12.83 -21.27
CA ASP A 258 20.92 12.48 -22.13
C ASP A 258 21.55 11.14 -21.73
N GLU A 259 21.57 10.84 -20.43
CA GLU A 259 22.08 9.58 -19.89
C GLU A 259 21.17 8.41 -20.27
N MET A 260 19.86 8.56 -20.10
CA MET A 260 18.88 7.57 -20.57
C MET A 260 18.94 7.40 -22.09
N GLY A 261 19.14 8.48 -22.85
CA GLY A 261 19.36 8.43 -24.29
C GLY A 261 20.63 7.67 -24.68
N ALA A 262 21.72 7.83 -23.92
CA ALA A 262 22.96 7.08 -24.12
C ALA A 262 22.77 5.58 -23.83
N VAL A 263 22.03 5.22 -22.76
CA VAL A 263 21.67 3.83 -22.46
C VAL A 263 20.85 3.23 -23.59
N MET A 264 19.84 3.96 -24.10
CA MET A 264 19.02 3.51 -25.23
C MET A 264 19.86 3.22 -26.49
N LYS A 265 20.81 4.10 -26.81
CA LYS A 265 21.74 3.94 -27.95
C LYS A 265 22.73 2.78 -27.73
N LYS A 266 23.24 2.62 -26.49
CA LYS A 266 24.20 1.56 -26.13
C LYS A 266 23.62 0.15 -26.30
N PHE A 267 22.34 -0.03 -25.97
CA PHE A 267 21.66 -1.34 -26.02
C PHE A 267 20.81 -1.55 -27.29
N ASP A 268 20.90 -0.66 -28.29
CA ASP A 268 20.10 -0.67 -29.54
C ASP A 268 18.62 -0.99 -29.30
N MET A 269 18.01 -0.28 -28.33
CA MET A 269 16.64 -0.57 -27.90
C MET A 269 15.61 -0.22 -28.99
N LYS A 270 14.66 -1.13 -29.19
CA LYS A 270 13.59 -1.02 -30.20
C LYS A 270 12.22 -1.11 -29.56
N SER A 271 11.20 -0.72 -30.31
CA SER A 271 9.81 -0.87 -29.88
C SER A 271 9.51 -2.34 -29.52
N PRO A 272 8.95 -2.63 -28.33
CA PRO A 272 8.72 -4.01 -27.88
C PRO A 272 7.61 -4.72 -28.67
N LEU A 273 6.71 -3.96 -29.30
CA LEU A 273 5.57 -4.49 -30.05
C LEU A 273 5.91 -4.72 -31.52
N THR A 274 6.66 -3.81 -32.13
CA THR A 274 6.86 -3.77 -33.59
C THR A 274 8.31 -4.01 -34.02
N GLY A 275 9.27 -3.89 -33.09
CA GLY A 275 10.70 -3.95 -33.39
C GLY A 275 11.24 -2.76 -34.18
N ASN A 276 10.46 -1.68 -34.33
CA ASN A 276 10.89 -0.48 -35.06
C ASN A 276 11.85 0.40 -34.22
N ALA A 277 12.51 1.32 -34.91
CA ALA A 277 13.35 2.34 -34.30
C ALA A 277 12.51 3.36 -33.52
N LEU A 278 13.04 3.78 -32.38
CA LEU A 278 12.43 4.76 -31.48
C LEU A 278 13.02 6.16 -31.71
N THR A 279 12.22 7.20 -31.46
CA THR A 279 12.69 8.59 -31.46
C THR A 279 13.64 8.86 -30.29
N GLU A 280 14.33 10.00 -30.34
CA GLU A 280 15.09 10.46 -29.18
C GLU A 280 14.15 10.72 -27.98
N PRO A 281 14.67 10.57 -26.73
CA PRO A 281 13.91 10.87 -25.53
C PRO A 281 13.36 12.30 -25.54
N MET A 282 12.09 12.46 -25.21
CA MET A 282 11.44 13.76 -25.08
C MET A 282 10.74 13.84 -23.74
N GLU A 283 10.74 15.02 -23.13
CA GLU A 283 9.97 15.28 -21.92
C GLU A 283 8.49 15.40 -22.27
N PHE A 284 7.65 14.71 -21.51
CA PHE A 284 6.21 14.73 -21.66
C PHE A 284 5.56 15.09 -20.34
N ASN A 285 4.83 16.21 -20.32
CA ASN A 285 4.13 16.65 -19.13
C ASN A 285 2.95 15.70 -18.83
N LEU A 286 2.86 15.26 -17.57
CA LEU A 286 1.85 14.29 -17.13
C LEU A 286 0.53 14.95 -16.68
N MET A 287 0.46 16.28 -16.63
CA MET A 287 -0.75 16.99 -16.25
C MET A 287 -1.76 17.02 -17.40
N PHE A 288 -3.04 16.82 -17.08
CA PHE A 288 -4.13 17.00 -18.03
C PHE A 288 -4.42 18.49 -18.21
N ALA A 289 -4.07 19.04 -19.37
CA ALA A 289 -4.39 20.42 -19.71
C ALA A 289 -5.88 20.57 -20.02
N THR A 290 -6.48 21.68 -19.56
CA THR A 290 -7.86 22.05 -19.89
C THR A 290 -7.99 23.56 -20.09
N GLN A 291 -9.13 23.99 -20.63
CA GLN A 291 -9.48 25.41 -20.78
C GLN A 291 -10.63 25.75 -19.84
N ILE A 292 -10.41 26.74 -18.98
CA ILE A 292 -11.40 27.18 -17.99
C ILE A 292 -12.21 28.34 -18.59
N GLY A 293 -13.50 28.09 -18.79
CA GLY A 293 -14.45 29.06 -19.34
C GLY A 293 -14.51 29.09 -20.88
N PRO A 294 -15.56 29.68 -21.45
CA PRO A 294 -15.84 29.63 -22.89
C PRO A 294 -14.86 30.45 -23.73
N SER A 295 -14.15 31.40 -23.12
CA SER A 295 -13.17 32.25 -23.81
C SER A 295 -11.79 31.61 -23.98
N GLY A 296 -11.50 30.50 -23.26
CA GLY A 296 -10.20 29.84 -23.29
C GLY A 296 -9.03 30.69 -22.76
N LEU A 297 -9.31 31.87 -22.18
CA LEU A 297 -8.28 32.79 -21.68
C LEU A 297 -7.55 32.25 -20.44
N ILE A 298 -8.24 31.42 -19.65
CA ILE A 298 -7.68 30.81 -18.44
C ILE A 298 -7.36 29.36 -18.76
N LYS A 299 -6.07 29.02 -18.73
CA LYS A 299 -5.59 27.65 -18.85
C LYS A 299 -5.61 26.96 -17.48
N GLY A 300 -5.97 25.69 -17.47
CA GLY A 300 -5.90 24.80 -16.31
C GLY A 300 -5.16 23.52 -16.62
#